data_AF-A0AAD4ALK3-F1
#
_entry.id   AF-A0AAD4ALK3-F1
#
_cell.length_a   1.000
_cell.length_b   1.000
_cell.length_c   1.000
_cell.angle_alpha   90.00
_cell.angle_beta   90.00
_cell.angle_gamma   90.00
#
_symmetry.space_group_name_H-M   'P 1'
#
loop_
_entity.id
_entity.type
_entity.pdbx_description
1 polymer ?
#
loop_
_entity_poly.entity_id
_entity_poly.type
_entity_poly.pdbx_seq_one_letter_code
_entity_poly.pdbx_strand_id
1 'polypeptide(L)' 'MRVNAAISQEKMAKKLDCDRKTIINYELGVSDIRSKQLFMWLVYCKIDSGSLLNEIKQIRDQVNSTKTSRLQDEEQ' A
#
# COMPACT_ATOMS: atom_id res chain seq x y z
N MET A 1 -6.40 5.30 -6.50
CA MET A 1 -5.20 4.50 -6.80
C MET A 1 -4.38 5.04 -7.97
N ARG A 2 -4.95 5.22 -9.16
CA ARG A 2 -4.24 5.77 -10.33
C ARG A 2 -3.73 7.21 -10.15
N VAL A 3 -4.56 8.08 -9.57
CA VAL A 3 -4.25 9.51 -9.36
C VAL A 3 -3.03 9.70 -8.47
N ASN A 4 -2.90 8.91 -7.40
CA ASN A 4 -1.75 8.94 -6.49
C ASN A 4 -0.44 8.49 -7.15
N ALA A 5 -0.52 7.68 -8.21
CA ALA A 5 0.63 7.23 -8.99
C ALA A 5 0.90 8.09 -10.23
N ALA A 6 0.15 9.19 -10.43
CA ALA A 6 0.28 10.11 -11.56
C ALA A 6 0.35 9.43 -12.95
N ILE A 7 -0.35 8.30 -13.12
CA ILE A 7 -0.40 7.57 -14.39
C ILE A 7 -1.74 7.72 -15.10
N SER A 8 -1.76 7.64 -16.44
CA SER A 8 -3.01 7.69 -17.23
C SER A 8 -3.73 6.33 -17.22
N GLN A 9 -5.04 6.33 -17.50
CA GLN A 9 -5.85 5.11 -17.58
C GLN A 9 -5.29 4.13 -18.61
N GLU A 10 -4.80 4.64 -19.74
CA GLU A 10 -4.18 3.84 -20.80
C GLU A 10 -2.88 3.19 -20.32
N LYS A 11 -2.07 3.92 -19.54
CA LYS A 11 -0.82 3.40 -18.97
C LYS A 11 -1.09 2.36 -17.88
N MET A 12 -2.18 2.49 -17.13
CA MET A 12 -2.65 1.48 -16.19
C MET A 12 -3.12 0.22 -16.90
N ALA A 13 -3.94 0.38 -17.94
CA ALA A 13 -4.45 -0.70 -18.79
C ALA A 13 -3.31 -1.52 -19.42
N LYS A 14 -2.31 -0.85 -20.01
CA LYS A 14 -1.12 -1.51 -20.58
C LYS A 14 -0.29 -2.29 -19.55
N LYS A 15 -0.23 -1.82 -18.30
CA LYS A 15 0.55 -2.48 -17.23
C LYS A 15 -0.18 -3.66 -16.60
N LEU A 16 -1.51 -3.60 -16.56
CA LEU A 16 -2.37 -4.64 -16.00
C LEU A 16 -2.87 -5.63 -17.05
N ASP A 17 -2.39 -5.49 -18.29
CA ASP A 17 -2.80 -6.28 -19.44
C ASP A 17 -4.32 -6.41 -19.51
N CYS A 18 -5.00 -5.27 -19.40
CA CYS A 18 -6.45 -5.19 -19.37
C CYS A 18 -6.97 -4.04 -20.22
N ASP A 19 -8.25 -4.11 -20.58
CA ASP A 19 -8.87 -3.08 -21.37
C ASP A 19 -9.02 -1.77 -20.59
N ARG A 20 -8.87 -0.65 -21.31
CA ARG A 20 -9.14 0.68 -20.76
C ARG A 20 -10.56 0.78 -20.20
N LYS A 21 -11.53 0.09 -20.82
CA LYS A 21 -12.93 0.03 -20.34
C LYS A 21 -13.03 -0.62 -18.96
N THR A 22 -12.24 -1.64 -18.67
CA THR A 22 -12.19 -2.28 -17.35
C THR A 22 -11.69 -1.31 -16.28
N ILE A 23 -10.66 -0.52 -16.59
CA ILE A 23 -10.16 0.52 -15.69
C ILE A 23 -11.21 1.61 -15.45
N ILE A 24 -11.89 2.06 -16.50
CA ILE A 24 -12.94 3.07 -16.40
C ILE A 24 -14.13 2.54 -15.59
N ASN A 25 -14.60 1.33 -15.86
CA ASN A 25 -15.71 0.73 -15.13
C ASN A 25 -15.37 0.50 -13.66
N TYR A 26 -14.12 0.16 -13.35
CA TYR A 26 -13.61 0.08 -11.98
C TYR A 26 -13.57 1.46 -11.31
N GLU A 27 -13.10 2.50 -11.99
CA GLU A 27 -13.10 3.88 -11.47
C GLU A 27 -14.52 4.44 -11.28
N LEU A 28 -15.49 4.03 -12.11
CA LEU A 28 -16.90 4.42 -12.03
C LEU A 28 -17.73 3.53 -11.08
N GLY A 29 -17.15 2.49 -10.48
CA GLY A 29 -17.86 1.56 -9.59
C GLY A 29 -18.86 0.64 -10.29
N VAL A 30 -18.77 0.49 -11.61
CA VAL A 30 -19.68 -0.33 -12.44
C VAL A 30 -19.26 -1.80 -12.45
N SER A 31 -17.96 -2.10 -12.40
CA SER A 31 -17.46 -3.48 -12.37
C SER A 31 -16.15 -3.57 -11.61
N ASP A 32 -15.99 -4.63 -10.82
CA ASP A 32 -14.70 -4.92 -10.19
C ASP A 32 -13.66 -5.42 -11.17
N ILE A 33 -12.41 -5.03 -10.91
CA ILE A 33 -11.24 -5.55 -11.62
C ILE A 33 -10.85 -6.92 -11.03
N ARG A 34 -10.30 -7.83 -11.84
CA ARG A 34 -9.89 -9.15 -11.34
C ARG A 34 -8.85 -9.01 -10.22
N SER A 35 -8.98 -9.81 -9.17
CA SER A 35 -8.06 -9.79 -8.01
C SER A 35 -6.59 -9.94 -8.42
N LYS A 36 -6.29 -10.74 -9.46
CA LYS A 36 -4.94 -10.87 -10.03
C LYS A 36 -4.37 -9.53 -10.52
N GLN A 37 -5.17 -8.72 -11.21
CA GLN A 37 -4.78 -7.41 -11.74
C GLN A 37 -4.66 -6.40 -10.60
N LEU A 38 -5.53 -6.48 -9.59
CA LEU A 38 -5.40 -5.68 -8.36
C LEU A 38 -4.09 -5.99 -7.62
N PHE A 39 -3.72 -7.27 -7.52
CA PHE A 39 -2.47 -7.71 -6.90
C PHE A 39 -1.25 -7.26 -7.69
N MET A 40 -1.31 -7.38 -9.02
CA MET A 40 -0.27 -6.87 -9.93
C MET A 40 -0.11 -5.36 -9.78
N TRP A 41 -1.22 -4.63 -9.61
CA TRP A 41 -1.21 -3.20 -9.34
C TRP A 41 -0.58 -2.87 -7.98
N LEU A 42 -0.89 -3.61 -6.91
CA LEU A 42 -0.28 -3.43 -5.60
C LEU A 42 1.24 -3.62 -5.63
N VAL A 43 1.72 -4.66 -6.33
CA VAL A 43 3.15 -4.91 -6.54
C VAL A 43 3.77 -3.81 -7.40
N TYR A 44 3.08 -3.40 -8.48
CA TYR A 44 3.60 -2.40 -9.43
C TYR A 44 3.65 -1.00 -8.83
N CYS A 45 2.65 -0.63 -8.03
CA CYS A 45 2.60 0.64 -7.31
C CYS A 45 3.83 0.84 -6.43
N LYS A 46 4.66 -0.20 -6.23
CA LYS A 46 5.77 -0.19 -5.27
C LYS A 46 5.28 0.56 -4.06
N ILE A 47 4.19 0.05 -3.45
CA ILE A 47 4.03 0.30 -2.03
C ILE A 47 5.37 -0.14 -1.49
N ASP A 48 6.18 0.85 -1.11
CA ASP A 48 7.54 0.63 -0.72
C ASP A 48 7.42 -0.17 0.55
N SER A 49 7.42 -1.49 0.38
CA SER A 49 7.35 -2.43 1.48
C SER A 49 8.57 -2.20 2.37
N GLY A 50 9.65 -1.60 1.85
CA GLY A 50 10.72 -1.00 2.63
C GLY A 50 10.22 0.11 3.55
N SER A 51 9.56 1.15 3.03
CA SER A 51 8.98 2.23 3.85
C SER A 51 7.94 1.73 4.86
N LEU A 52 7.04 0.82 4.46
CA LEU A 52 6.04 0.24 5.35
C LEU A 52 6.67 -0.68 6.41
N LEU A 53 7.66 -1.50 6.05
CA LEU A 53 8.43 -2.30 7.01
C LEU A 53 9.27 -1.40 7.92
N ASN A 54 9.78 -0.28 7.42
CA ASN A 54 10.55 0.69 8.20
C ASN A 54 9.64 1.42 9.20
N GLU A 55 8.43 1.82 8.82
CA GLU A 55 7.43 2.34 9.76
C GLU A 55 7.02 1.30 10.80
N ILE A 56 6.76 0.05 10.40
CA ILE A 56 6.47 -1.04 11.33
C ILE A 56 7.65 -1.29 12.29
N LYS A 57 8.89 -1.20 11.80
CA LYS A 57 10.10 -1.36 12.60
C LYS A 57 10.28 -0.20 13.58
N GLN A 58 10.06 1.04 13.15
CA GLN A 58 10.09 2.21 14.03
C GLN A 58 9.02 2.15 15.12
N ILE A 59 7.80 1.71 14.78
CA ILE A 59 6.72 1.53 15.76
C ILE A 59 7.09 0.43 16.76
N ARG A 60 7.65 -0.71 16.30
CA ARG A 60 8.14 -1.78 17.18
C ARG A 60 9.21 -1.27 18.13
N ASP A 61 10.19 -0.52 17.62
CA ASP A 61 11.30 0.01 18.42
C ASP A 61 10.80 1.07 19.41
N GLN A 62 9.84 1.92 19.06
CA GLN A 62 9.17 2.84 19.99
C GLN A 62 8.43 2.09 21.10
N VAL A 63 7.66 1.06 20.76
CA VAL A 63 6.91 0.25 21.75
C VAL A 63 7.86 -0.50 22.68
N ASN A 64 8.97 -1.05 22.17
CA ASN A 64 10.00 -1.68 23.00
C ASN A 64 10.74 -0.67 23.88
N SER A 65 11.09 0.51 23.36
CA SER A 65 11.75 1.57 24.14
C SER A 65 10.86 2.11 25.26
N THR A 66 9.54 2.18 25.03
CA THR A 66 8.55 2.61 26.04
C THR A 66 8.37 1.56 27.14
N LYS A 67 8.66 0.29 26.83
CA LYS A 67 8.62 -0.81 27.79
C LYS A 67 9.79 -0.77 28.76
N THR A 68 10.97 -0.33 28.31
CA THR A 68 12.15 -0.16 29.18
C THR A 68 12.09 1.07 30.07
N SER A 69 11.46 2.17 29.65
CA SER A 69 11.34 3.38 30.50
C SER A 69 10.28 3.25 31.60
N ARG A 70 9.26 2.40 31.42
CA ARG A 70 8.23 2.15 32.46
C ARG A 70 8.64 1.16 33.55
N LEU A 71 9.79 0.50 33.40
CA LEU A 71 10.29 -0.47 34.39
C LEU A 71 11.35 0.13 35.34
N GLN A 72 11.67 1.42 35.21
CA GLN A 72 12.71 2.08 36.02
C GLN A 72 12.17 2.97 37.16
N ASP A 73 10.85 3.07 37.34
CA ASP A 73 10.22 3.96 38.35
C ASP A 73 9.47 3.20 39.47
N GLU A 74 9.72 1.91 39.69
CA GLU A 74 9.12 1.15 40.82
C GLU A 74 10.17 0.46 41.71
N GLU A 75 11.24 1.16 42.06
CA GLU A 75 12.05 0.84 43.25
C GLU A 75 12.38 2.12 44.03
N GLN A 76 11.45 2.58 44.87
CA GLN A 76 11.75 3.32 46.12
C GLN A 76 10.57 3.35 47.09
#